data_AF-A0A963XRQ9-F1
#
_entry.id   AF-A0A963XRQ9-F1
#
_cell.length_a   1.000
_cell.length_b   1.000
_cell.length_c   1.000
_cell.angle_alpha   90.00
_cell.angle_beta   90.00
_cell.angle_gamma   90.00
#
_symmetry.space_group_name_H-M   'P 1'
#
loop_
_entity.id
_entity.type
_entity.pdbx_description
1 polymer ?
#
loop_
_entity_poly.entity_id
_entity_poly.type
_entity_poly.pdbx_seq_one_letter_code
_entity_poly.pdbx_strand_id
1 'polypeptide(L)'
;DDAVRNVLREEAQRETRARIAEGTSVETQPDLGLAAAIGATAATTGGRTAEPQDQDAKSRGEAHDFDDDALISRASRRELLPDIEEINSTLRATSERGNEAAALDAPETLARRRSGFRMGFSTAILVAAILLGLYVLAPMLAGSVPALEPVLTAYVTAVDAGRTWLDDRMRSLTASLQSGSAN
;
A
#
# COMPACT_ATOMS: atom_id res chain seq x y z
N ASP A 1 30.78 11.44 -18.49
CA ASP A 1 30.00 12.68 -18.48
C ASP A 1 30.10 13.31 -17.10
N ASP A 2 30.91 14.36 -16.98
CA ASP A 2 31.25 14.98 -15.68
C ASP A 2 30.15 15.92 -15.18
N ALA A 3 29.29 16.40 -16.06
CA ALA A 3 28.14 17.24 -15.72
C ALA A 3 27.13 16.47 -14.85
N VAL A 4 26.82 15.22 -15.22
CA VAL A 4 25.91 14.34 -14.46
C VAL A 4 26.45 14.04 -13.06
N ARG A 5 27.76 13.82 -12.93
CA ARG A 5 28.41 13.61 -11.62
C ARG A 5 28.35 14.84 -10.72
N ASN A 6 28.40 16.03 -11.30
CA ASN A 6 28.29 17.28 -10.54
C ASN A 6 26.86 17.50 -10.04
N VAL A 7 25.85 17.23 -10.88
CA VAL A 7 24.44 17.31 -10.50
C VAL A 7 24.11 16.32 -9.38
N LEU A 8 24.56 15.06 -9.49
CA LEU A 8 24.34 14.06 -8.43
C LEU A 8 25.00 14.45 -7.10
N ARG A 9 26.17 15.11 -7.15
CA ARG A 9 26.85 15.60 -5.95
C ARG A 9 26.12 16.79 -5.34
N GLU A 10 25.55 17.67 -6.16
CA GLU A 10 24.76 18.81 -5.69
C GLU A 10 23.44 18.34 -5.04
N GLU A 11 22.74 17.39 -5.67
CA GLU A 11 21.52 16.77 -5.12
C GLU A 11 21.80 16.06 -3.79
N ALA A 12 22.87 15.25 -3.72
CA ALA A 12 23.24 14.57 -2.48
C ALA A 12 23.53 15.54 -1.31
N GLN A 13 24.14 16.69 -1.61
CA GLN A 13 24.39 17.74 -0.62
C GLN A 13 23.10 18.45 -0.19
N ARG A 14 22.15 18.66 -1.11
CA ARG A 14 20.85 19.25 -0.80
C ARG A 14 20.01 18.32 0.08
N GLU A 15 19.95 17.03 -0.23
CA GLU A 15 19.20 16.06 0.59
C GLU A 15 19.80 15.94 2.00
N THR A 16 21.13 15.91 2.12
CA THR A 16 21.79 15.84 3.44
C THR A 16 21.46 17.07 4.29
N ARG A 17 21.44 18.27 3.69
CA ARG A 17 21.05 19.50 4.40
C ARG A 17 19.57 19.50 4.79
N ALA A 18 18.70 18.99 3.93
CA ALA A 18 17.27 18.83 4.24
C ALA A 18 17.07 17.87 5.41
N ARG A 19 17.75 16.72 5.41
CA ARG A 19 17.68 15.76 6.52
C ARG A 19 18.23 16.29 7.84
N ILE A 20 19.26 17.13 7.82
CA ILE A 20 19.77 17.77 9.03
C ILE A 20 18.76 18.81 9.55
N ALA A 21 18.13 19.58 8.66
CA ALA A 21 17.09 20.54 9.03
C ALA A 21 15.84 19.86 9.59
N GLU A 22 15.45 18.71 9.03
CA GLU A 22 14.30 17.90 9.47
C GLU A 22 14.63 17.02 10.70
N GLY A 23 15.89 16.63 10.88
CA GLY A 23 16.36 15.69 11.91
C GLY A 23 16.36 16.19 13.35
N THR A 24 15.86 17.40 13.62
CA THR A 24 15.75 17.94 14.99
C THR A 24 14.35 17.80 15.58
N SER A 25 13.38 17.26 14.83
CA SER A 25 12.02 17.00 15.31
C SER A 25 11.69 15.52 15.17
N VAL A 26 12.39 14.67 15.91
CA VAL A 26 11.89 13.33 16.23
C VAL A 26 10.91 13.51 17.37
N GLU A 27 9.62 13.65 17.05
CA GLU A 27 8.57 13.58 18.06
C GLU A 27 8.58 12.16 18.65
N THR A 28 9.07 12.03 19.89
CA THR A 28 8.91 10.81 20.68
C THR A 28 7.42 10.59 20.88
N GLN A 29 6.83 9.76 20.03
CA GLN A 29 5.45 9.32 20.13
C GLN A 29 5.36 8.33 21.31
N PRO A 30 4.84 8.73 22.48
CA PRO A 30 4.87 7.88 23.66
C PRO A 30 3.74 6.82 23.67
N ASP A 31 2.96 6.72 22.59
CA ASP A 31 1.70 5.97 22.55
C ASP A 31 1.76 4.69 21.70
N LEU A 32 2.94 4.09 21.63
CA LEU A 32 3.09 2.67 21.30
C LEU A 32 3.41 1.98 22.63
N GLY A 33 2.42 1.28 23.20
CA GLY A 33 2.52 0.50 24.45
C GLY A 33 3.54 -0.65 24.45
N LEU A 34 4.64 -0.53 23.72
CA LEU A 34 5.79 -1.42 23.70
C LEU A 34 6.53 -1.43 25.03
N ALA A 35 6.48 -0.37 25.84
CA ALA A 35 7.06 -0.36 27.19
C ALA A 35 6.36 -1.38 28.12
N ALA A 36 5.05 -1.58 27.96
CA ALA A 36 4.31 -2.61 28.69
C ALA A 36 4.67 -4.02 28.22
N ALA A 37 4.98 -4.21 26.93
CA ALA A 37 5.43 -5.48 26.39
C ALA A 37 6.85 -5.84 26.87
N ILE A 38 7.78 -4.87 26.91
CA ILE A 38 9.16 -5.09 27.39
C ILE A 38 9.17 -5.39 28.91
N GLY A 39 8.31 -4.72 29.69
CA GLY A 39 8.12 -5.00 31.12
C GLY A 39 7.52 -6.38 31.41
N ALA A 40 6.60 -6.86 30.56
CA ALA A 40 6.04 -8.20 30.68
C ALA A 40 7.04 -9.30 30.32
N THR A 41 7.95 -9.08 29.36
CA THR A 41 9.02 -10.04 29.03
C THR A 41 10.13 -10.06 30.09
N ALA A 42 10.42 -8.93 30.74
CA ALA A 42 11.45 -8.86 31.80
C ALA A 42 11.00 -9.55 33.10
N ALA A 43 9.69 -9.62 33.39
CA ALA A 43 9.16 -10.30 34.57
C ALA A 43 9.12 -11.83 34.46
N THR A 44 9.32 -12.41 33.27
CA THR A 44 9.35 -13.88 33.04
C THR A 44 10.77 -14.45 32.91
N THR A 45 11.81 -13.63 32.98
CA THR A 45 13.21 -14.11 32.97
C THR A 45 13.96 -13.67 34.23
N GLY A 46 13.29 -13.81 35.38
CA GLY A 46 13.92 -13.81 36.68
C GLY A 46 14.45 -15.20 37.02
N GLY A 47 15.72 -15.46 36.71
CA GLY A 47 16.48 -16.51 37.39
C GLY A 47 17.30 -17.41 36.48
N ARG A 48 18.58 -17.05 36.28
CA ARG A 48 19.76 -17.91 36.50
C ARG A 48 21.03 -17.23 35.97
N THR A 49 21.76 -16.63 36.90
CA THR A 49 23.21 -16.38 36.80
C THR A 49 23.96 -17.71 36.72
N ALA A 50 24.79 -17.90 35.69
CA ALA A 50 26.11 -18.56 35.75
C ALA A 50 26.71 -18.74 34.33
N GLU A 51 27.95 -18.31 34.18
CA GLU A 51 28.89 -18.48 33.05
C GLU A 51 29.51 -19.92 33.04
N PRO A 52 30.59 -20.23 32.29
CA PRO A 52 30.78 -20.46 30.84
C PRO A 52 30.98 -21.96 30.49
N GLN A 53 31.02 -22.33 29.18
CA GLN A 53 31.92 -23.41 28.69
C GLN A 53 32.04 -23.50 27.16
N ASP A 54 33.30 -23.59 26.73
CA ASP A 54 33.81 -23.98 25.42
C ASP A 54 33.28 -25.33 24.92
N GLN A 55 33.12 -25.49 23.60
CA GLN A 55 33.65 -26.65 22.87
C GLN A 55 33.47 -26.58 21.34
N ASP A 56 34.56 -26.91 20.66
CA ASP A 56 34.78 -26.96 19.22
C ASP A 56 34.18 -28.20 18.51
N ALA A 57 34.03 -28.04 17.19
CA ALA A 57 34.36 -28.99 16.11
C ALA A 57 33.60 -30.33 15.93
N LYS A 58 32.95 -30.49 14.76
CA LYS A 58 33.28 -31.45 13.66
C LYS A 58 32.28 -31.29 12.50
N SER A 59 32.70 -31.03 11.24
CA SER A 59 33.03 -32.01 10.17
C SER A 59 31.91 -33.03 9.90
N ARG A 60 31.54 -33.50 8.69
CA ARG A 60 31.97 -33.36 7.29
C ARG A 60 31.13 -34.38 6.49
N GLY A 61 30.60 -33.99 5.33
CA GLY A 61 30.58 -34.77 4.07
C GLY A 61 29.69 -36.03 3.89
N GLU A 62 29.04 -36.04 2.71
CA GLU A 62 28.84 -37.21 1.79
C GLU A 62 27.80 -38.27 2.20
N ALA A 63 27.08 -38.98 1.33
CA ALA A 63 26.63 -38.87 -0.05
C ALA A 63 25.56 -39.98 -0.24
N HIS A 64 24.66 -39.79 -1.20
CA HIS A 64 23.63 -40.67 -1.76
C HIS A 64 23.53 -42.16 -1.36
N ASP A 65 22.32 -42.53 -0.93
CA ASP A 65 21.64 -43.76 -1.35
C ASP A 65 20.21 -43.38 -1.81
N PHE A 66 19.79 -43.86 -2.98
CA PHE A 66 18.48 -43.65 -3.62
C PHE A 66 17.87 -45.05 -3.82
N ASP A 67 16.58 -45.36 -3.83
CA ASP A 67 15.32 -44.62 -3.65
C ASP A 67 14.22 -45.70 -3.76
N ASP A 68 13.64 -46.13 -2.64
CA ASP A 68 12.29 -46.72 -2.63
C ASP A 68 11.37 -45.83 -1.79
N ASP A 69 11.89 -45.31 -0.68
CA ASP A 69 11.18 -44.39 0.21
C ASP A 69 10.93 -43.00 -0.42
N ALA A 70 11.80 -42.55 -1.32
CA ALA A 70 11.61 -41.27 -2.02
C ALA A 70 10.53 -41.32 -3.11
N LEU A 71 10.24 -42.50 -3.67
CA LEU A 71 9.16 -42.68 -4.64
C LEU A 71 7.79 -42.63 -3.95
N ILE A 72 7.67 -43.28 -2.78
CA ILE A 72 6.48 -43.21 -1.90
C ILE A 72 6.31 -41.77 -1.37
N SER A 73 7.40 -41.09 -1.01
CA SER A 73 7.40 -39.70 -0.57
C SER A 73 7.07 -38.68 -1.69
N ARG A 74 7.34 -38.99 -2.97
CA ARG A 74 6.94 -38.18 -4.12
C ARG A 74 5.49 -38.39 -4.54
N ALA A 75 4.95 -39.60 -4.38
CA ALA A 75 3.54 -39.90 -4.63
C ALA A 75 2.65 -39.23 -3.58
N SER A 76 3.00 -39.35 -2.30
CA SER A 76 2.30 -38.69 -1.19
C SER A 76 2.43 -37.16 -1.19
N ARG A 77 3.53 -36.58 -1.69
CA ARG A 77 3.64 -35.12 -1.94
C ARG A 77 2.80 -34.62 -3.11
N ARG A 78 2.42 -35.49 -4.04
CA ARG A 78 1.60 -35.14 -5.21
C ARG A 78 0.09 -35.17 -4.91
N GLU A 79 -0.33 -35.94 -3.90
CA GLU A 79 -1.65 -35.84 -3.26
C GLU A 79 -1.76 -34.69 -2.23
N LEU A 80 -0.69 -33.93 -2.03
CA LEU A 80 -0.61 -32.77 -1.12
C LEU A 80 -0.57 -31.43 -1.86
N LEU A 81 -0.81 -31.44 -3.18
CA LEU A 81 -1.14 -30.22 -3.89
C LEU A 81 -2.62 -29.92 -3.61
N PRO A 82 -2.95 -28.76 -3.02
CA PRO A 82 -4.34 -28.33 -2.86
C PRO A 82 -5.08 -28.48 -4.19
N ASP A 83 -6.26 -29.11 -4.18
CA ASP A 83 -7.05 -29.33 -5.38
C ASP A 83 -7.36 -27.99 -6.06
N ILE A 84 -6.99 -27.86 -7.33
CA ILE A 84 -7.22 -26.65 -8.14
C ILE A 84 -8.72 -26.37 -8.37
N GLU A 85 -9.59 -27.34 -8.10
CA GLU A 85 -11.04 -27.15 -8.10
C GLU A 85 -11.53 -26.37 -6.86
N GLU A 86 -10.78 -26.40 -5.76
CA GLU A 86 -11.11 -25.65 -4.55
C GLU A 86 -10.82 -24.15 -4.72
N ILE A 87 -9.71 -23.79 -5.39
CA ILE A 87 -9.32 -22.39 -5.62
C ILE A 87 -10.36 -21.62 -6.45
N ASN A 88 -10.90 -22.21 -7.51
CA ASN A 88 -11.97 -21.56 -8.30
C ASN A 88 -13.32 -21.52 -7.57
N SER A 89 -13.58 -22.48 -6.67
CA SER A 89 -14.79 -22.48 -5.86
C SER A 89 -14.83 -21.30 -4.89
N THR A 90 -13.70 -20.93 -4.27
CA THR A 90 -13.64 -19.80 -3.33
C THR A 90 -13.83 -18.45 -4.03
N LEU A 91 -13.35 -18.31 -5.27
CA LEU A 91 -13.55 -17.11 -6.09
C LEU A 91 -15.00 -16.98 -6.56
N ARG A 92 -15.62 -18.08 -7.03
CA ARG A 92 -17.01 -18.05 -7.49
C ARG A 92 -18.02 -17.97 -6.33
N ALA A 93 -17.76 -18.63 -5.20
CA ALA A 93 -18.57 -18.53 -4.00
C ALA A 93 -18.40 -17.19 -3.25
N THR A 94 -17.39 -16.38 -3.59
CA THR A 94 -17.24 -14.99 -3.11
C THR A 94 -17.93 -14.00 -4.05
N SER A 95 -17.92 -14.24 -5.37
CA SER A 95 -18.63 -13.38 -6.34
C SER A 95 -20.15 -13.56 -6.30
N GLU A 96 -20.65 -14.79 -6.15
CA GLU A 96 -22.09 -15.09 -6.11
C GLU A 96 -22.73 -14.69 -4.77
N ARG A 97 -21.97 -14.82 -3.66
CA ARG A 97 -22.43 -14.46 -2.30
C ARG A 97 -22.46 -12.94 -2.04
N GLY A 98 -22.02 -12.15 -3.01
CA GLY A 98 -22.19 -10.70 -3.03
C GLY A 98 -23.63 -10.26 -3.34
N ASN A 99 -24.47 -11.13 -3.92
CA ASN A 99 -25.78 -10.72 -4.44
C ASN A 99 -27.01 -11.27 -3.71
N GLU A 100 -26.97 -12.46 -3.09
CA GLU A 100 -28.15 -12.97 -2.38
C GLU A 100 -27.84 -13.76 -1.10
N ALA A 101 -28.55 -13.40 -0.02
CA ALA A 101 -28.86 -14.22 1.16
C ALA A 101 -27.82 -14.51 2.26
N ALA A 102 -26.57 -14.03 2.21
CA ALA A 102 -25.61 -14.22 3.33
C ALA A 102 -25.55 -13.06 4.35
N ALA A 103 -26.52 -12.15 4.33
CA ALA A 103 -26.58 -10.99 5.23
C ALA A 103 -27.27 -11.27 6.58
N LEU A 104 -27.84 -12.46 6.78
CA LEU A 104 -28.62 -12.77 7.98
C LEU A 104 -27.83 -13.45 9.10
N ASP A 105 -26.61 -13.96 8.83
CA ASP A 105 -25.84 -14.70 9.84
C ASP A 105 -24.32 -14.59 9.67
N ALA A 106 -23.83 -13.42 9.27
CA ALA A 106 -22.41 -13.10 9.44
C ALA A 106 -22.20 -12.51 10.83
N PRO A 107 -21.15 -12.87 11.59
CA PRO A 107 -20.84 -12.21 12.85
C PRO A 107 -20.74 -10.70 12.57
N GLU A 108 -21.61 -9.91 13.21
CA GLU A 108 -21.77 -8.47 12.97
C GLU A 108 -20.42 -7.74 12.94
N THR A 109 -19.44 -8.25 13.68
CA THR A 109 -18.08 -7.73 13.80
C THR A 109 -17.25 -7.81 12.51
N LEU A 110 -17.41 -8.87 11.70
CA LEU A 110 -16.72 -9.00 10.39
C LEU A 110 -17.48 -8.28 9.28
N ALA A 111 -18.80 -8.14 9.38
CA ALA A 111 -19.59 -7.30 8.48
C ALA A 111 -19.29 -5.81 8.65
N ARG A 112 -19.10 -5.33 9.89
CA ARG A 112 -18.79 -3.93 10.21
C ARG A 112 -17.42 -3.48 9.70
N ARG A 113 -16.40 -4.35 9.72
CA ARG A 113 -15.03 -3.99 9.30
C ARG A 113 -14.91 -3.76 7.79
N ARG A 114 -15.66 -4.51 6.97
CA ARG A 114 -15.68 -4.35 5.50
C ARG A 114 -16.59 -3.23 5.00
N SER A 115 -17.51 -2.72 5.82
CA SER A 115 -18.39 -1.61 5.43
C SER A 115 -17.73 -0.23 5.55
N GLY A 116 -16.72 -0.07 6.42
CA GLY A 116 -16.06 1.23 6.64
C GLY A 116 -15.36 1.78 5.40
N PHE A 117 -14.60 0.94 4.69
CA PHE A 117 -13.91 1.36 3.46
C PHE A 117 -14.88 1.72 2.33
N ARG A 118 -15.91 0.89 2.11
CA ARG A 118 -16.93 1.13 1.08
C ARG A 118 -17.71 2.41 1.36
N MET A 119 -18.05 2.68 2.63
CA MET A 119 -18.76 3.89 3.04
C MET A 119 -17.90 5.15 2.84
N GLY A 120 -16.60 5.07 3.15
CA GLY A 120 -15.67 6.17 2.91
C GLY A 120 -15.50 6.45 1.41
N PHE A 121 -15.30 5.40 0.62
CA PHE A 121 -15.17 5.51 -0.84
C PHE A 121 -16.45 6.04 -1.52
N SER A 122 -17.63 5.56 -1.14
CA SER A 122 -18.89 6.09 -1.67
C SER A 122 -19.12 7.54 -1.28
N THR A 123 -18.73 7.92 -0.05
CA THR A 123 -18.78 9.32 0.40
C THR A 123 -17.82 10.18 -0.43
N ALA A 124 -16.61 9.71 -0.70
CA ALA A 124 -15.65 10.40 -1.56
C ALA A 124 -16.18 10.57 -2.99
N ILE A 125 -16.77 9.53 -3.58
CA ILE A 125 -17.43 9.62 -4.90
C ILE A 125 -18.57 10.62 -4.87
N LEU A 126 -19.42 10.60 -3.83
CA LEU A 126 -20.52 11.54 -3.71
C LEU A 126 -20.02 12.99 -3.65
N VAL A 127 -18.99 13.25 -2.84
CA VAL A 127 -18.35 14.58 -2.77
C VAL A 127 -17.76 14.97 -4.13
N ALA A 128 -17.06 14.06 -4.81
CA ALA A 128 -16.51 14.31 -6.14
C ALA A 128 -17.62 14.62 -7.16
N ALA A 129 -18.75 13.91 -7.11
CA ALA A 129 -19.91 14.16 -7.97
C ALA A 129 -20.54 15.52 -7.68
N ILE A 130 -20.63 15.93 -6.41
CA ILE A 130 -21.11 17.28 -6.03
C ILE A 130 -20.16 18.35 -6.57
N LEU A 131 -18.84 18.21 -6.36
CA LEU A 131 -17.84 19.15 -6.87
C LEU A 131 -17.90 19.25 -8.40
N LEU A 132 -18.01 18.11 -9.09
CA LEU A 132 -18.19 18.08 -10.53
C LEU A 132 -19.49 18.81 -10.95
N GLY A 133 -20.58 18.59 -10.22
CA GLY A 133 -21.84 19.31 -10.44
C GLY A 133 -21.66 20.83 -10.28
N LEU A 134 -20.97 21.28 -9.23
CA LEU A 134 -20.65 22.70 -9.02
C LEU A 134 -19.78 23.28 -10.14
N TYR A 135 -18.84 22.50 -10.68
CA TYR A 135 -18.02 22.92 -11.82
C TYR A 135 -18.86 23.09 -13.09
N VAL A 136 -19.72 22.12 -13.42
CA VAL A 136 -20.55 22.18 -14.63
C VAL A 136 -21.62 23.28 -14.53
N LEU A 137 -22.22 23.47 -13.36
CA LEU A 137 -23.24 24.48 -13.13
C LEU A 137 -22.66 25.85 -12.70
N ALA A 138 -21.35 25.99 -12.56
CA ALA A 138 -20.69 27.24 -12.17
C ALA A 138 -21.19 28.48 -12.93
N PRO A 139 -21.28 28.50 -14.28
CA PRO A 139 -21.76 29.68 -15.00
C PRO A 139 -23.23 30.01 -14.71
N MET A 140 -24.06 28.99 -14.49
CA MET A 140 -25.48 29.16 -14.13
C MET A 140 -25.62 29.72 -12.71
N LEU A 141 -24.81 29.23 -11.76
CA LEU A 141 -24.79 29.73 -10.37
C LEU A 141 -24.28 31.18 -10.30
N ALA A 142 -23.22 31.51 -11.04
CA ALA A 142 -22.69 32.87 -11.10
C ALA A 142 -23.72 33.87 -11.65
N GLY A 143 -24.48 33.49 -12.68
CA GLY A 143 -25.56 34.32 -13.22
C GLY A 143 -26.76 34.49 -12.28
N SER A 144 -27.04 33.49 -11.44
CA SER A 144 -28.19 33.51 -10.51
C SER A 144 -27.86 34.18 -9.17
N VAL A 145 -26.61 34.03 -8.70
CA VAL A 145 -26.11 34.56 -7.43
C VAL A 145 -24.77 35.25 -7.67
N PRO A 146 -24.76 36.56 -7.99
CA PRO A 146 -23.53 37.29 -8.29
C PRO A 146 -22.49 37.27 -7.16
N ALA A 147 -22.94 37.15 -5.90
CA ALA A 147 -22.05 37.06 -4.75
C ALA A 147 -21.13 35.82 -4.77
N LEU A 148 -21.53 34.74 -5.46
CA LEU A 148 -20.74 33.50 -5.57
C LEU A 148 -19.78 33.51 -6.76
N GLU A 149 -19.90 34.47 -7.68
CA GLU A 149 -19.07 34.60 -8.88
C GLU A 149 -17.56 34.52 -8.61
N PRO A 150 -16.97 35.29 -7.66
CA PRO A 150 -15.52 35.25 -7.46
C PRO A 150 -15.04 33.88 -6.95
N VAL A 151 -15.82 33.22 -6.09
CA VAL A 151 -15.47 31.90 -5.53
C VAL A 151 -15.57 30.81 -6.59
N LEU A 152 -16.65 30.83 -7.38
CA LEU A 152 -16.86 29.87 -8.47
C LEU A 152 -15.80 30.04 -9.58
N THR A 153 -15.46 31.28 -9.91
CA THR A 153 -14.42 31.58 -10.92
C THR A 153 -13.05 31.07 -10.48
N ALA A 154 -12.66 31.32 -9.22
CA ALA A 154 -11.42 30.81 -8.66
C ALA A 154 -11.37 29.28 -8.67
N TYR A 155 -12.48 28.63 -8.28
CA TYR A 155 -12.61 27.18 -8.30
C TYR A 155 -12.46 26.60 -9.71
N VAL A 156 -13.21 27.10 -10.70
CA VAL A 156 -13.14 26.65 -12.10
C VAL A 156 -11.73 26.85 -12.67
N THR A 157 -11.12 28.01 -12.42
CA THR A 157 -9.76 28.31 -12.88
C THR A 157 -8.74 27.31 -12.32
N ALA A 158 -8.83 26.96 -11.03
CA ALA A 158 -7.95 25.97 -10.42
C ALA A 158 -8.15 24.56 -11.01
N VAL A 159 -9.41 24.17 -11.25
CA VAL A 159 -9.74 22.88 -11.90
C VAL A 159 -9.18 22.85 -13.33
N ASP A 160 -9.38 23.92 -14.10
CA ASP A 160 -8.90 24.00 -15.48
C ASP A 160 -7.37 23.97 -15.57
N ALA A 161 -6.68 24.65 -14.65
CA ALA A 161 -5.22 24.57 -14.52
C ALA A 161 -4.75 23.15 -14.22
N GLY A 162 -5.46 22.42 -13.33
CA GLY A 162 -5.16 21.02 -13.04
C GLY A 162 -5.41 20.10 -14.25
N ARG A 163 -6.50 20.32 -14.99
CA ARG A 163 -6.83 19.55 -16.20
C ARG A 163 -5.78 19.74 -17.29
N THR A 164 -5.45 20.99 -17.59
CA THR A 164 -4.42 21.33 -18.59
C THR A 164 -3.05 20.78 -18.19
N TRP A 165 -2.67 20.87 -16.92
CA TRP A 165 -1.44 20.25 -16.43
C TRP A 165 -1.40 18.73 -16.65
N LEU A 166 -2.52 18.04 -16.38
CA LEU A 166 -2.62 16.60 -16.59
C LEU A 166 -2.54 16.25 -18.09
N ASP A 167 -3.23 17.01 -18.94
CA ASP A 167 -3.22 16.85 -20.38
C ASP A 167 -1.81 17.04 -20.97
N ASP A 168 -1.09 18.07 -20.53
CA ASP A 168 0.29 18.32 -20.92
C ASP A 168 1.22 17.19 -20.46
N ARG A 169 1.01 16.66 -19.25
CA ARG A 169 1.77 15.51 -18.76
C ARG A 169 1.53 14.28 -19.62
N MET A 170 0.28 13.96 -19.93
CA MET A 170 -0.06 12.83 -20.81
C MET A 170 0.51 12.98 -22.23
N ARG A 171 0.47 14.20 -22.78
CA ARG A 171 1.07 14.51 -24.08
C ARG A 171 2.59 14.33 -24.06
N SER A 172 3.26 14.79 -22.99
CA SER A 172 4.72 14.63 -22.84
C SER A 172 5.13 13.15 -22.77
N LEU A 173 4.37 12.33 -22.05
CA LEU A 173 4.62 10.88 -21.96
C LEU A 173 4.43 10.21 -23.33
N THR A 174 3.35 10.56 -24.04
CA THR A 174 3.07 10.01 -25.36
C THR A 174 4.14 10.39 -26.39
N ALA A 175 4.63 11.63 -26.36
CA ALA A 175 5.71 12.09 -27.21
C ALA A 175 7.02 11.34 -26.94
N SER A 176 7.35 11.10 -25.67
CA SER A 176 8.57 10.36 -25.28
C SER A 176 8.58 8.90 -25.78
N LEU A 177 7.41 8.25 -25.78
CA LEU A 177 7.25 6.89 -26.30
C LEU A 177 7.41 6.84 -27.82
N GLN A 178 6.88 7.82 -28.53
CA GLN A 178 7.00 7.90 -29.99
C GLN A 178 8.45 8.21 -30.42
N SER A 179 9.13 9.12 -29.74
CA SER A 179 10.55 9.41 -30.02
C SER A 179 11.48 8.22 -29.73
N GLY A 180 11.17 7.41 -28.72
CA GLY A 180 11.94 6.20 -28.39
C GLY A 180 11.75 5.05 -29.37
N SER A 181 10.66 5.05 -30.16
CA SER A 181 10.40 4.04 -31.20
C SER A 181 11.03 4.35 -32.57
N ALA A 182 11.52 5.58 -32.76
CA ALA A 182 12.06 6.07 -34.02
C ALA A 182 13.60 6.04 -34.08
N ASN A 183 14.26 5.42 -33.09
CA ASN A 183 15.72 5.29 -32.96
C ASN A 183 16.08 3.84 -32.65
#